data_AF-A0AAQ3QPS4-F1
#
_entry.id   AF-A0AAQ3QPS4-F1
#
_cell.length_a   1.000
_cell.length_b   1.000
_cell.length_c   1.000
_cell.angle_alpha   90.00
_cell.angle_beta   90.00
_cell.angle_gamma   90.00
#
_symmetry.space_group_name_H-M   'P 1'
#
loop_
_entity.id
_entity.type
_entity.pdbx_description
1 polymer ?
#
loop_
_entity_poly.entity_id
_entity_poly.type
_entity_poly.pdbx_seq_one_letter_code
_entity_poly.pdbx_strand_id
1 'polypeptide(L)'
;MIKKNSTLLLASALHRLLLRPTPPPPPPCLRPRHRVHGTDADHKGGNIISFGLFLSSAPTFIQIIKQKAVEKYSPVPYLTTLHNCMLWTFYDLLIVHPDNLLVITINDIGLALETFYLTIFILYSTHEGRLKVFKILAVEIPFVVVVIVTVLLTTHTYEKWSLIVDVLYIIFGTCMYAAPLLVMKLMIQTKSVKYMPFTLSMASFLNRVCWTANSFLPFDINILVPNGLGTLLALLYLSLPLSD
;
A
#
# COMPACT_ATOMS: atom_id res chain seq x y z
N MET A 1 2.27 2.45 37.74
CA MET A 1 0.79 2.47 37.63
C MET A 1 0.28 3.03 36.29
N ILE A 2 1.06 3.04 35.19
CA ILE A 2 0.71 3.74 33.93
C ILE A 2 0.18 2.81 32.82
N LYS A 3 0.35 1.48 32.94
CA LYS A 3 0.05 0.53 31.85
C LYS A 3 -1.44 0.19 31.66
N LYS A 4 -2.30 0.46 32.66
CA LYS A 4 -3.71 0.03 32.67
C LYS A 4 -4.64 0.95 31.86
N ASN A 5 -4.27 2.22 31.70
CA ASN A 5 -5.13 3.21 31.04
C ASN A 5 -5.06 3.15 29.51
N SER A 6 -3.89 2.84 28.94
CA SER A 6 -3.70 2.78 27.48
C SER A 6 -4.47 1.63 26.84
N THR A 7 -4.51 0.47 27.50
CA THR A 7 -5.27 -0.71 27.05
C THR A 7 -6.78 -0.48 27.17
N LEU A 8 -7.21 0.22 28.22
CA LEU A 8 -8.62 0.60 28.40
C LEU A 8 -9.09 1.61 27.35
N LEU A 9 -8.22 2.58 27.00
CA LEU A 9 -8.47 3.56 25.94
C LEU A 9 -8.58 2.91 24.56
N LEU A 10 -7.67 1.97 24.23
CA LEU A 10 -7.73 1.22 22.97
C LEU A 10 -8.99 0.35 22.89
N ALA A 11 -9.32 -0.38 23.96
CA ALA A 11 -10.52 -1.21 24.02
C ALA A 11 -11.81 -0.37 23.92
N SER A 12 -11.84 0.79 24.56
CA SER A 12 -12.94 1.76 24.46
C SER A 12 -13.06 2.36 23.05
N ALA A 13 -11.95 2.64 22.37
CA ALA A 13 -11.95 3.14 20.99
C ALA A 13 -12.43 2.08 19.99
N LEU A 14 -11.96 0.84 20.13
CA LEU A 14 -12.41 -0.32 19.34
C LEU A 14 -13.90 -0.64 19.57
N HIS A 15 -14.35 -0.63 20.83
CA HIS A 15 -15.76 -0.85 21.17
C HIS A 15 -16.68 0.24 20.58
N ARG A 16 -16.23 1.50 20.53
CA ARG A 16 -16.96 2.60 19.88
C ARG A 16 -16.93 2.52 18.35
N LEU A 17 -15.90 1.94 17.76
CA LEU A 17 -15.82 1.70 16.32
C LEU A 17 -16.84 0.64 15.87
N LEU A 18 -16.95 -0.44 16.63
CA LEU A 18 -17.88 -1.55 16.37
C LEU A 18 -19.36 -1.18 16.60
N LEU A 19 -19.62 -0.13 17.39
CA LEU A 19 -20.96 0.35 17.73
C LEU A 19 -21.34 1.65 17.00
N ARG A 20 -20.60 2.09 15.96
CA ARG A 20 -21.01 3.27 15.20
C ARG A 20 -22.35 2.99 14.52
N PRO A 21 -23.38 3.85 14.73
CA PRO A 21 -24.60 3.76 13.94
C PRO A 21 -24.22 3.99 12.46
N THR A 22 -24.80 3.18 11.58
CA THR A 22 -24.68 3.37 10.14
C THR A 22 -25.05 4.81 9.79
N PRO A 23 -24.28 5.50 8.92
CA PRO A 23 -24.62 6.85 8.52
C PRO A 23 -26.06 6.88 7.97
N PRO A 24 -26.82 7.97 8.22
CA PRO A 24 -28.15 8.10 7.68
C PRO A 24 -28.09 8.00 6.15
N PRO A 25 -29.09 7.38 5.51
CA PRO A 25 -29.12 7.28 4.06
C PRO A 25 -29.03 8.69 3.45
N PRO A 26 -28.28 8.87 2.35
CA PRO A 26 -28.16 10.16 1.70
C PRO A 26 -29.54 10.72 1.36
N PRO A 27 -29.74 12.05 1.40
CA PRO A 27 -31.02 12.67 1.09
C PRO A 27 -31.51 12.23 -0.31
N PRO A 28 -32.83 12.10 -0.52
CA PRO A 28 -33.42 11.52 -1.75
C PRO A 28 -33.16 12.30 -3.05
N CYS A 29 -32.26 13.29 -3.05
CA CYS A 29 -31.88 14.12 -4.18
C CYS A 29 -30.47 13.83 -4.76
N LEU A 30 -29.81 12.73 -4.37
CA LEU A 30 -28.76 12.13 -5.20
C LEU A 30 -29.40 11.00 -6.00
N ARG A 31 -29.59 11.25 -7.30
CA ARG A 31 -30.09 10.28 -8.28
C ARG A 31 -29.47 8.90 -8.03
N PRO A 32 -30.18 7.79 -8.35
CA PRO A 32 -29.50 6.52 -8.51
C PRO A 32 -28.42 6.75 -9.57
N ARG A 33 -27.15 6.81 -9.18
CA ARG A 33 -26.03 6.69 -10.12
C ARG A 33 -26.31 5.36 -10.78
N HIS A 34 -26.63 5.39 -12.07
CA HIS A 34 -26.81 4.17 -12.87
C HIS A 34 -25.71 3.20 -12.47
N ARG A 35 -26.11 2.01 -11.99
CA ARG A 35 -25.21 0.88 -11.87
C ARG A 35 -24.74 0.60 -13.31
N VAL A 36 -23.61 1.19 -13.69
CA VAL A 36 -23.02 0.98 -15.01
C VAL A 36 -22.62 -0.48 -15.04
N HIS A 37 -23.28 -1.28 -15.86
CA HIS A 37 -23.08 -2.73 -15.92
C HIS A 37 -21.63 -3.15 -16.29
N GLY A 38 -20.75 -2.20 -16.60
CA GLY A 38 -19.30 -2.39 -16.77
C GLY A 38 -18.46 -2.33 -15.49
N THR A 39 -19.02 -1.90 -14.35
CA THR A 39 -18.29 -1.77 -13.08
C THR A 39 -17.68 -3.11 -12.64
N ASP A 40 -18.41 -4.21 -12.73
CA ASP A 40 -17.96 -5.47 -12.10
C ASP A 40 -16.78 -6.14 -12.84
N ALA A 41 -16.55 -5.80 -14.11
CA ALA A 41 -15.47 -6.36 -14.92
C ALA A 41 -14.16 -5.57 -14.75
N ASP A 42 -14.22 -4.24 -14.78
CA ASP A 42 -13.06 -3.36 -14.58
C ASP A 42 -12.55 -3.45 -13.12
N HIS A 43 -13.48 -3.58 -12.17
CA HIS A 43 -13.20 -3.79 -10.76
C HIS A 43 -12.44 -5.09 -10.46
N LYS A 44 -12.70 -6.17 -11.19
CA LYS A 44 -11.98 -7.45 -11.02
C LYS A 44 -10.57 -7.42 -11.62
N GLY A 45 -10.37 -6.66 -12.70
CA GLY A 45 -9.08 -6.55 -13.38
C GLY A 45 -7.97 -5.98 -12.48
N GLY A 46 -8.27 -4.92 -11.71
CA GLY A 46 -7.31 -4.29 -10.80
C GLY A 46 -6.79 -5.23 -9.71
N ASN A 47 -7.67 -6.04 -9.10
CA ASN A 47 -7.28 -6.99 -8.06
C ASN A 47 -6.48 -8.17 -8.61
N ILE A 48 -6.81 -8.68 -9.81
CA ILE A 48 -6.05 -9.76 -10.46
C ILE A 48 -4.61 -9.30 -10.75
N ILE A 49 -4.45 -8.08 -11.28
CA ILE A 49 -3.13 -7.53 -11.61
C ILE A 49 -2.33 -7.21 -10.35
N SER A 50 -2.98 -6.61 -9.34
CA SER A 50 -2.36 -6.36 -8.02
C SER A 50 -1.92 -7.66 -7.34
N PHE A 51 -2.73 -8.71 -7.43
CA PHE A 51 -2.38 -10.03 -6.90
C PHE A 51 -1.18 -10.63 -7.63
N GLY A 52 -1.16 -10.52 -8.97
CA GLY A 52 0.00 -10.87 -9.79
C GLY A 52 1.26 -10.09 -9.38
N LEU A 53 1.14 -8.81 -9.04
CA LEU A 53 2.24 -7.99 -8.55
C LEU A 53 2.78 -8.52 -7.22
N PHE A 54 1.93 -8.87 -6.25
CA PHE A 54 2.39 -9.49 -5.00
C PHE A 54 3.03 -10.87 -5.22
N LEU A 55 2.52 -11.65 -6.16
CA LEU A 55 3.11 -12.94 -6.53
C LEU A 55 4.42 -12.80 -7.33
N SER A 56 4.71 -11.65 -7.93
CA SER A 56 5.96 -11.42 -8.68
C SER A 56 7.21 -11.57 -7.80
N SER A 57 7.08 -11.41 -6.49
CA SER A 57 8.13 -11.64 -5.49
C SER A 57 8.36 -13.12 -5.19
N ALA A 58 7.40 -13.99 -5.46
CA ALA A 58 7.47 -15.42 -5.10
C ALA A 58 8.69 -16.16 -5.68
N PRO A 59 9.09 -15.97 -6.96
CA PRO A 59 10.30 -16.61 -7.50
C PRO A 59 11.56 -16.29 -6.69
N THR A 60 11.70 -15.04 -6.23
CA THR A 60 12.81 -14.59 -5.39
C THR A 60 12.83 -15.36 -4.07
N PHE A 61 11.69 -15.48 -3.39
CA PHE A 61 11.62 -16.20 -2.11
C PHE A 61 11.76 -17.72 -2.25
N ILE A 62 11.30 -18.30 -3.36
CA ILE A 62 11.57 -19.71 -3.69
C ILE A 62 13.09 -19.92 -3.82
N GLN A 63 13.81 -19.00 -4.45
CA GLN A 63 15.27 -19.06 -4.56
C GLN A 63 15.95 -18.94 -3.18
N ILE A 64 15.51 -18.01 -2.33
CA ILE A 64 16.00 -17.86 -0.96
C ILE A 64 15.84 -19.15 -0.15
N ILE A 65 14.67 -19.81 -0.25
CA ILE A 65 14.42 -21.09 0.42
C ILE A 65 15.34 -22.19 -0.11
N LYS A 66 15.50 -22.30 -1.43
CA LYS A 66 16.37 -23.31 -2.07
C LYS A 66 17.84 -23.13 -1.68
N GLN A 67 18.32 -21.89 -1.66
CA GLN A 67 19.70 -21.55 -1.32
C GLN A 67 19.94 -21.50 0.21
N LYS A 68 18.87 -21.48 1.00
CA LYS A 68 18.88 -21.24 2.45
C LYS A 68 19.63 -19.97 2.85
N ALA A 69 19.66 -18.98 1.96
CA ALA A 69 20.35 -17.72 2.16
C ALA A 69 19.66 -16.62 1.37
N VAL A 70 19.60 -15.43 1.94
CA VAL A 70 19.05 -14.22 1.30
C VAL A 70 20.01 -13.60 0.27
N GLU A 71 21.27 -14.02 0.25
CA GLU A 71 22.31 -13.49 -0.64
C GLU A 71 22.35 -11.94 -0.68
N LYS A 72 22.13 -11.33 -1.86
CA LYS A 72 22.16 -9.87 -2.09
C LYS A 72 20.78 -9.21 -2.08
N TYR A 73 19.71 -9.95 -1.77
CA TYR A 73 18.36 -9.39 -1.77
C TYR A 73 18.17 -8.42 -0.59
N SER A 74 17.57 -7.27 -0.88
CA SER A 74 17.28 -6.24 0.13
C SER A 74 15.86 -6.44 0.69
N PRO A 75 15.64 -6.23 2.01
CA PRO A 75 14.31 -6.34 2.60
C PRO A 75 13.44 -5.09 2.38
N VAL A 76 14.07 -3.98 1.96
CA VAL A 76 13.44 -2.65 1.89
C VAL A 76 12.19 -2.63 1.00
N PRO A 77 12.17 -3.24 -0.20
CA PRO A 77 10.97 -3.24 -1.03
C PRO A 77 9.75 -3.86 -0.33
N TYR A 78 9.95 -4.99 0.36
CA TYR A 78 8.89 -5.70 1.08
C TYR A 78 8.38 -4.92 2.30
N LEU A 79 9.27 -4.24 3.02
CA LEU A 79 8.91 -3.37 4.14
C LEU A 79 8.10 -2.15 3.67
N THR A 80 8.55 -1.50 2.59
CA THR A 80 7.83 -0.37 1.99
C THR A 80 6.44 -0.80 1.50
N THR A 81 6.31 -1.98 0.88
CA THR A 81 5.01 -2.49 0.45
C THR A 81 4.12 -2.87 1.64
N LEU A 82 4.68 -3.49 2.69
CA LEU A 82 3.95 -3.78 3.93
C LEU A 82 3.40 -2.48 4.56
N HIS A 83 4.22 -1.44 4.65
CA HIS A 83 3.81 -0.13 5.15
C HIS A 83 2.65 0.47 4.33
N ASN A 84 2.73 0.39 3.01
CA ASN A 84 1.66 0.83 2.12
C ASN A 84 0.36 0.04 2.35
N CYS A 85 0.45 -1.29 2.44
CA CYS A 85 -0.72 -2.14 2.68
C CYS A 85 -1.36 -1.84 4.05
N MET A 86 -0.53 -1.59 5.09
CA MET A 86 -1.04 -1.14 6.39
C MET A 86 -1.82 0.17 6.26
N LEU A 87 -1.24 1.20 5.66
CA LEU A 87 -1.92 2.49 5.50
C LEU A 87 -3.22 2.39 4.71
N TRP A 88 -3.26 1.61 3.62
CA TRP A 88 -4.48 1.37 2.83
C TRP A 88 -5.56 0.64 3.60
N THR A 89 -5.20 -0.44 4.29
CA THR A 89 -6.13 -1.21 5.11
C THR A 89 -6.77 -0.33 6.19
N PHE A 90 -5.98 0.55 6.81
CA PHE A 90 -6.51 1.48 7.82
C PHE A 90 -7.30 2.64 7.23
N TYR A 91 -6.89 3.18 6.08
CA TYR A 91 -7.63 4.21 5.34
C TYR A 91 -9.07 3.74 5.11
N ASP A 92 -9.24 2.57 4.52
CA ASP A 92 -10.56 2.06 4.15
C ASP A 92 -11.37 1.58 5.37
N LEU A 93 -10.72 1.12 6.45
CA LEU A 93 -11.40 0.74 7.69
C LEU A 93 -11.97 1.96 8.45
N LEU A 94 -11.26 3.09 8.42
CA LEU A 94 -11.66 4.32 9.12
C LEU A 94 -12.64 5.16 8.29
N ILE A 95 -12.44 5.16 6.97
CA ILE A 95 -13.26 5.86 5.99
C ILE A 95 -14.03 4.78 5.24
N VAL A 96 -15.10 4.28 5.85
CA VAL A 96 -15.98 3.29 5.19
C VAL A 96 -16.67 3.96 4.02
N HIS A 97 -16.02 3.99 2.86
CA HIS A 97 -16.67 4.21 1.58
C HIS A 97 -17.33 2.88 1.19
N PRO A 98 -18.67 2.77 1.21
CA PRO A 98 -19.38 1.51 0.95
C PRO A 98 -19.06 0.90 -0.43
N ASP A 99 -18.43 1.67 -1.33
CA ASP A 99 -18.09 1.26 -2.69
C ASP A 99 -16.62 0.81 -2.88
N ASN A 100 -15.76 0.84 -1.84
CA ASN A 100 -14.31 0.63 -1.99
C ASN A 100 -13.77 -0.73 -1.50
N LEU A 101 -14.63 -1.75 -1.36
CA LEU A 101 -14.28 -3.09 -0.87
C LEU A 101 -13.10 -3.77 -1.60
N LEU A 102 -12.85 -3.41 -2.85
CA LEU A 102 -11.78 -3.99 -3.66
C LEU A 102 -10.40 -3.59 -3.16
N VAL A 103 -10.24 -2.33 -2.73
CA VAL A 103 -9.00 -1.79 -2.19
C VAL A 103 -8.68 -2.44 -0.84
N ILE A 104 -9.69 -2.66 0.00
CA ILE A 104 -9.53 -3.38 1.26
C ILE A 104 -8.99 -4.79 1.00
N THR A 105 -9.72 -5.58 0.22
CA THR A 105 -9.42 -7.00 0.02
C THR A 105 -8.02 -7.24 -0.56
N ILE A 106 -7.58 -6.39 -1.49
CA ILE A 106 -6.28 -6.57 -2.14
C ILE A 106 -5.11 -6.13 -1.26
N ASN A 107 -5.28 -5.07 -0.46
CA ASN A 107 -4.27 -4.64 0.48
C ASN A 107 -4.19 -5.58 1.69
N ASP A 108 -5.28 -6.20 2.12
CA ASP A 108 -5.28 -7.26 3.13
C ASP A 108 -4.49 -8.50 2.66
N ILE A 109 -4.74 -8.93 1.41
CA ILE A 109 -3.97 -10.03 0.80
C ILE A 109 -2.49 -9.63 0.69
N GLY A 110 -2.21 -8.41 0.26
CA GLY A 110 -0.87 -7.85 0.18
C GLY A 110 -0.15 -7.86 1.53
N LEU A 111 -0.83 -7.41 2.58
CA LEU A 111 -0.32 -7.40 3.96
C LEU A 111 0.06 -8.81 4.41
N ALA A 112 -0.79 -9.81 4.14
CA ALA A 112 -0.52 -11.21 4.47
C ALA A 112 0.69 -11.76 3.70
N LEU A 113 0.76 -11.52 2.38
CA LEU A 113 1.86 -11.98 1.53
C LEU A 113 3.19 -11.32 1.91
N GLU A 114 3.23 -10.01 2.12
CA GLU A 114 4.45 -9.29 2.52
C GLU A 114 4.93 -9.72 3.91
N THR A 115 4.01 -9.99 4.84
CA THR A 115 4.36 -10.55 6.16
C THR A 115 4.98 -11.94 6.01
N PHE A 116 4.41 -12.79 5.14
CA PHE A 116 4.94 -14.12 4.85
C PHE A 116 6.35 -14.05 4.23
N TYR A 117 6.54 -13.18 3.24
CA TYR A 117 7.82 -12.93 2.59
C TYR A 117 8.88 -12.41 3.59
N LEU A 118 8.53 -11.41 4.42
CA LEU A 118 9.43 -10.91 5.44
C LEU A 118 9.77 -11.96 6.50
N THR A 119 8.85 -12.87 6.82
CA THR A 119 9.13 -13.99 7.72
C THR A 119 10.20 -14.91 7.12
N ILE A 120 10.05 -15.30 5.85
CA ILE A 120 11.06 -16.10 5.13
C ILE A 120 12.39 -15.35 5.09
N PHE A 121 12.37 -14.05 4.77
CA PHE A 121 13.56 -13.21 4.75
C PHE A 121 14.28 -13.27 6.10
N ILE A 122 13.58 -13.04 7.21
CA ILE A 122 14.16 -13.08 8.56
C ILE A 122 14.77 -14.46 8.84
N LEU A 123 14.06 -15.55 8.53
CA LEU A 123 14.54 -16.92 8.79
C LEU A 123 15.88 -17.20 8.10
N TYR A 124 16.05 -16.81 6.85
CA TYR A 124 17.25 -17.09 6.04
C TYR A 124 18.28 -15.95 5.98
N SER A 125 18.02 -14.81 6.62
CA SER A 125 18.94 -13.66 6.63
C SER A 125 20.00 -13.77 7.72
N THR A 126 21.10 -13.04 7.53
CA THR A 126 22.16 -12.86 8.54
C THR A 126 21.68 -11.99 9.70
N HIS A 127 22.44 -11.94 10.79
CA HIS A 127 22.12 -11.08 11.93
C HIS A 127 21.93 -9.61 11.53
N GLU A 128 22.77 -9.09 10.63
CA GLU A 128 22.67 -7.72 10.13
C GLU A 128 21.39 -7.47 9.32
N GLY A 129 21.03 -8.39 8.43
CA GLY A 129 19.81 -8.27 7.64
C GLY A 129 18.55 -8.37 8.50
N ARG A 130 18.52 -9.27 9.49
CA ARG A 130 17.44 -9.35 10.50
C ARG A 130 17.32 -8.06 11.30
N LEU A 131 18.45 -7.53 11.78
CA LEU A 131 18.47 -6.29 12.54
C LEU A 131 17.97 -5.10 11.72
N LYS A 132 18.30 -5.05 10.42
CA LYS A 132 17.76 -4.04 9.49
C LYS A 132 16.24 -4.12 9.39
N VAL A 133 15.67 -5.31 9.22
CA VAL A 133 14.22 -5.53 9.18
C VAL A 133 13.56 -5.07 10.49
N PHE A 134 14.06 -5.54 11.63
CA PHE A 134 13.47 -5.18 12.93
C PHE A 134 13.57 -3.68 13.23
N LYS A 135 14.68 -3.03 12.86
CA LYS A 135 14.84 -1.57 13.03
C LYS A 135 13.80 -0.79 12.23
N ILE A 136 13.55 -1.19 10.98
CA ILE A 136 12.56 -0.53 10.13
C ILE A 136 11.15 -0.77 10.68
N LEU A 137 10.79 -2.02 11.02
CA LEU A 137 9.49 -2.33 11.62
C LEU A 137 9.25 -1.63 12.96
N ALA A 138 10.30 -1.45 13.77
CA ALA A 138 10.23 -0.72 15.02
C ALA A 138 9.96 0.79 14.86
N VAL A 139 10.12 1.34 13.65
CA VAL A 139 9.73 2.70 13.30
C VAL A 139 8.37 2.72 12.61
N GLU A 140 8.15 1.83 11.65
CA GLU A 140 6.91 1.79 10.85
C GLU A 140 5.67 1.46 11.69
N ILE A 141 5.73 0.44 12.55
CA ILE A 141 4.58 0.00 13.33
C ILE A 141 4.13 1.11 14.30
N PRO A 142 5.02 1.71 15.14
CA PRO A 142 4.61 2.81 16.00
C PRO A 142 4.11 4.02 15.22
N PHE A 143 4.71 4.32 14.06
CA PHE A 143 4.25 5.40 13.20
C PHE A 143 2.79 5.18 12.77
N VAL A 144 2.45 4.00 12.24
CA VAL A 144 1.08 3.67 11.83
C VAL A 144 0.12 3.73 13.03
N VAL A 145 0.54 3.19 14.18
CA VAL A 145 -0.25 3.26 15.42
C VAL A 145 -0.50 4.71 15.87
N VAL A 146 0.51 5.59 15.81
CA VAL A 146 0.38 7.00 16.16
C VAL A 146 -0.59 7.71 15.22
N VAL A 147 -0.51 7.44 13.90
CA VAL A 147 -1.47 7.99 12.92
C VAL A 147 -2.89 7.55 13.28
N ILE A 148 -3.11 6.25 13.49
CA ILE A 148 -4.43 5.71 13.85
C ILE A 148 -4.94 6.33 15.15
N VAL A 149 -4.13 6.33 16.21
CA VAL A 149 -4.54 6.87 17.53
C VAL A 149 -4.84 8.37 17.44
N THR A 150 -4.02 9.13 16.71
CA THR A 150 -4.28 10.57 16.47
C THR A 150 -5.62 10.74 15.75
N VAL A 151 -5.88 9.94 14.72
CA VAL A 151 -7.13 9.91 13.95
C VAL A 151 -8.30 9.25 14.71
N LEU A 152 -8.10 8.70 15.91
CA LEU A 152 -9.21 8.26 16.76
C LEU A 152 -9.48 9.23 17.90
N LEU A 153 -8.49 10.04 18.30
CA LEU A 153 -8.57 10.91 19.48
C LEU A 153 -8.81 12.39 19.18
N THR A 154 -8.36 12.90 18.03
CA THR A 154 -8.24 14.38 17.84
C THR A 154 -9.42 15.08 17.20
N THR A 155 -10.35 14.38 16.55
CA THR A 155 -11.48 15.05 15.93
C THR A 155 -12.81 14.39 16.38
N HIS A 156 -13.96 14.97 16.05
CA HIS A 156 -15.27 14.38 16.44
C HIS A 156 -16.23 14.36 15.25
N THR A 157 -15.76 14.78 14.07
CA THR A 157 -16.56 14.99 12.85
C THR A 157 -15.91 14.32 11.66
N TYR A 158 -16.67 13.44 10.98
CA TYR A 158 -16.23 12.61 9.84
C TYR A 158 -15.31 13.35 8.85
N GLU A 159 -15.69 14.57 8.45
CA GLU A 159 -14.96 15.35 7.44
C GLU A 159 -13.52 15.71 7.84
N LYS A 160 -13.27 16.00 9.12
CA LYS A 160 -11.93 16.39 9.59
C LYS A 160 -10.98 15.18 9.63
N TRP A 161 -11.48 14.00 9.98
CA TRP A 161 -10.68 12.77 9.95
C TRP A 161 -10.30 12.39 8.53
N SER A 162 -11.29 12.39 7.62
CA SER A 162 -11.08 12.05 6.21
C SER A 162 -9.97 12.92 5.64
N LEU A 163 -10.08 14.25 5.79
CA LEU A 163 -9.09 15.18 5.25
C LEU A 163 -7.66 14.94 5.77
N ILE A 164 -7.48 14.68 7.07
CA ILE A 164 -6.14 14.42 7.64
C ILE A 164 -5.57 13.13 7.08
N VAL A 165 -6.37 12.07 7.05
CA VAL A 165 -5.97 10.76 6.53
C VAL A 165 -5.64 10.85 5.05
N ASP A 166 -6.47 11.53 4.26
CA ASP A 166 -6.32 11.77 2.83
C ASP A 166 -5.00 12.49 2.52
N VAL A 167 -4.69 13.56 3.26
CA VAL A 167 -3.46 14.34 3.09
C VAL A 167 -2.23 13.50 3.45
N LEU A 168 -2.24 12.80 4.58
CA LEU A 168 -1.13 11.92 4.96
C LEU A 168 -0.94 10.83 3.90
N TYR A 169 -2.04 10.26 3.42
CA TYR A 169 -2.02 9.24 2.40
C TYR A 169 -1.39 9.74 1.09
N ILE A 170 -1.78 10.90 0.58
CA ILE A 170 -1.16 11.50 -0.63
C ILE A 170 0.34 11.72 -0.41
N ILE A 171 0.74 12.25 0.76
CA ILE A 171 2.15 12.49 1.08
C ILE A 171 2.94 11.17 1.08
N PHE A 172 2.53 10.20 1.89
CA PHE A 172 3.28 8.94 2.03
C PHE A 172 3.24 8.09 0.76
N GLY A 173 2.07 7.98 0.12
CA GLY A 173 1.90 7.28 -1.15
C GLY A 173 2.77 7.88 -2.26
N THR A 174 2.97 9.21 -2.26
CA THR A 174 3.86 9.88 -3.21
C THR A 174 5.33 9.74 -2.81
N CYS A 175 5.67 9.89 -1.53
CA CYS A 175 7.05 9.78 -1.04
C CYS A 175 7.67 8.41 -1.31
N MET A 176 6.87 7.34 -1.38
CA MET A 176 7.33 6.01 -1.78
C MET A 176 8.02 6.00 -3.15
N TYR A 177 7.73 6.95 -4.04
CA TYR A 177 8.39 7.06 -5.34
C TYR A 177 9.81 7.63 -5.29
N ALA A 178 10.27 8.14 -4.15
CA ALA A 178 11.64 8.62 -4.00
C ALA A 178 12.67 7.50 -4.27
N ALA A 179 12.42 6.29 -3.76
CA ALA A 179 13.30 5.15 -3.98
C ALA A 179 13.44 4.74 -5.47
N PRO A 180 12.35 4.50 -6.23
CA PRO A 180 12.47 4.20 -7.66
C PRO A 180 13.06 5.36 -8.47
N LEU A 181 12.84 6.62 -8.09
CA LEU A 181 13.53 7.77 -8.72
C LEU A 181 15.05 7.71 -8.54
N LEU A 182 15.53 7.35 -7.35
CA LEU A 182 16.96 7.17 -7.09
C LEU A 182 17.54 6.01 -7.91
N VAL A 183 16.81 4.91 -8.06
CA VAL A 183 17.22 3.78 -8.92
C VAL A 183 17.27 4.22 -10.38
N MET A 184 16.27 4.96 -10.86
CA MET A 184 16.26 5.51 -12.23
C MET A 184 17.46 6.42 -12.47
N LYS A 185 17.80 7.30 -11.51
CA LYS A 185 19.01 8.14 -11.56
C LYS A 185 20.28 7.29 -11.65
N LEU A 186 20.38 6.24 -10.84
CA LEU A 186 21.53 5.32 -10.87
C LEU A 186 21.64 4.66 -12.24
N MET A 187 20.54 4.18 -12.82
CA MET A 187 20.54 3.51 -14.11
C MET A 187 20.98 4.42 -15.26
N ILE A 188 20.58 5.69 -15.24
CA ILE A 188 21.06 6.69 -16.21
C ILE A 188 22.57 6.89 -16.09
N GLN A 189 23.11 6.90 -14.87
CA GLN A 189 24.53 7.07 -14.60
C GLN A 189 25.34 5.82 -14.93
N THR A 190 24.85 4.62 -14.58
CA THR A 190 25.56 3.35 -14.79
C THR A 190 25.30 2.73 -16.15
N LYS A 191 24.35 3.27 -16.93
CA LYS A 191 23.92 2.73 -18.24
C LYS A 191 23.60 1.23 -18.20
N SER A 192 23.01 0.76 -17.10
CA SER A 192 22.78 -0.67 -16.87
C SER A 192 21.43 -0.90 -16.19
N VAL A 193 20.65 -1.85 -16.72
CA VAL A 193 19.37 -2.34 -16.18
C VAL A 193 19.51 -3.37 -15.07
N LYS A 194 20.75 -3.72 -14.69
CA LYS A 194 21.06 -4.83 -13.77
C LYS A 194 20.36 -4.75 -12.41
N TYR A 195 19.97 -3.55 -11.98
CA TYR A 195 19.40 -3.30 -10.67
C TYR A 195 17.88 -3.45 -10.59
N MET A 196 17.17 -3.64 -11.71
CA MET A 196 15.71 -3.74 -11.69
C MET A 196 15.17 -4.64 -12.82
N PRO A 197 14.57 -5.81 -12.50
CA PRO A 197 14.08 -6.73 -13.51
C PRO A 197 12.87 -6.16 -14.26
N PHE A 198 12.93 -6.21 -15.60
CA PHE A 198 11.90 -5.65 -16.51
C PHE A 198 10.47 -6.12 -16.16
N THR A 199 10.30 -7.41 -15.86
CA THR A 199 9.00 -8.01 -15.53
C THR A 199 8.35 -7.35 -14.30
N LEU A 200 9.14 -7.01 -13.27
CA LEU A 200 8.65 -6.35 -12.06
C LEU A 200 8.23 -4.91 -12.36
N SER A 201 9.00 -4.20 -13.19
CA SER A 201 8.67 -2.84 -13.63
C SER A 201 7.40 -2.81 -14.48
N MET A 202 7.25 -3.74 -15.41
CA MET A 202 6.06 -3.86 -16.27
C MET A 202 4.81 -4.21 -15.46
N ALA A 203 4.89 -5.19 -14.54
CA ALA A 203 3.80 -5.53 -13.64
C ALA A 203 3.40 -4.34 -12.75
N SER A 204 4.39 -3.61 -12.24
CA SER A 204 4.16 -2.40 -11.45
C SER A 204 3.51 -1.29 -12.28
N PHE A 205 3.92 -1.11 -13.53
CA PHE A 205 3.32 -0.13 -14.46
C PHE A 205 1.85 -0.46 -14.72
N LEU A 206 1.54 -1.69 -15.13
CA LEU A 206 0.18 -2.13 -15.41
C LEU A 206 -0.72 -2.01 -14.18
N ASN A 207 -0.19 -2.38 -13.00
CA ASN A 207 -0.91 -2.20 -11.74
C ASN A 207 -1.30 -0.72 -11.52
N ARG A 208 -0.36 0.20 -11.71
CA ARG A 208 -0.61 1.63 -11.52
C ARG A 208 -1.58 2.19 -12.55
N VAL A 209 -1.47 1.78 -13.82
CA VAL A 209 -2.44 2.15 -14.87
C VAL A 209 -3.84 1.70 -14.49
N CYS A 210 -4.00 0.47 -14.00
CA CYS A 210 -5.29 -0.04 -13.56
C CYS A 210 -5.85 0.75 -12.37
N TRP A 211 -5.03 1.07 -11.37
CA TRP A 211 -5.48 1.89 -10.23
C TRP A 211 -5.80 3.33 -10.63
N THR A 212 -5.02 3.93 -11.52
CA THR A 212 -5.30 5.25 -12.09
C THR A 212 -6.61 5.23 -12.88
N ALA A 213 -6.82 4.25 -13.76
CA ALA A 213 -8.07 4.10 -14.49
C ALA A 213 -9.26 3.89 -13.54
N ASN A 214 -9.12 3.02 -12.55
CA ASN A 214 -10.14 2.75 -11.54
C ASN A 214 -10.47 4.00 -10.70
N SER A 215 -9.52 4.91 -10.48
CA SER A 215 -9.76 6.16 -9.74
C SER A 215 -10.51 7.22 -10.54
N PHE A 216 -10.48 7.16 -11.89
CA PHE A 216 -11.24 8.08 -12.74
C PHE A 216 -12.75 7.80 -12.72
N LEU A 217 -13.18 6.55 -12.48
CA LEU A 217 -14.60 6.19 -12.42
C LEU A 217 -15.34 6.84 -11.23
N PRO A 218 -14.85 6.75 -9.97
CA PRO A 218 -15.42 7.46 -8.83
C PRO A 218 -14.91 8.91 -8.71
N PHE A 219 -13.85 9.28 -9.46
CA PHE A 219 -13.11 10.53 -9.31
C PHE A 219 -12.47 10.69 -7.91
N ASP A 220 -11.82 9.63 -7.45
CA ASP A 220 -11.13 9.61 -6.17
C ASP A 220 -9.71 10.17 -6.31
N ILE A 221 -9.55 11.44 -5.92
CA ILE A 221 -8.29 12.17 -6.05
C ILE A 221 -7.17 11.55 -5.21
N ASN A 222 -7.53 10.93 -4.08
CA ASN A 222 -6.58 10.33 -3.17
C ASN A 222 -5.92 9.17 -3.90
N ILE A 223 -6.68 8.28 -4.53
CA ILE A 223 -6.13 7.16 -5.30
C ILE A 223 -5.44 7.64 -6.58
N LEU A 224 -6.01 8.64 -7.26
CA LEU A 224 -5.57 9.12 -8.57
C LEU A 224 -4.17 9.74 -8.53
N VAL A 225 -3.90 10.66 -7.59
CA VAL A 225 -2.63 11.40 -7.54
C VAL A 225 -1.41 10.49 -7.40
N PRO A 226 -1.30 9.62 -6.37
CA PRO A 226 -0.14 8.77 -6.20
C PRO A 226 -0.05 7.72 -7.32
N ASN A 227 -1.15 7.08 -7.76
CA ASN A 227 -1.06 6.08 -8.82
C ASN A 227 -0.76 6.70 -10.19
N GLY A 228 -1.29 7.89 -10.47
CA GLY A 228 -1.03 8.65 -11.69
C GLY A 228 0.44 9.07 -11.78
N LEU A 229 0.98 9.65 -10.70
CA LEU A 229 2.41 9.97 -10.61
C LEU A 229 3.27 8.72 -10.81
N GLY A 230 2.92 7.61 -10.15
CA GLY A 230 3.62 6.35 -10.32
C GLY A 230 3.56 5.78 -11.74
N THR A 231 2.43 5.94 -12.42
CA THR A 231 2.25 5.54 -13.83
C THR A 231 3.19 6.32 -14.73
N LEU A 232 3.28 7.64 -14.54
CA LEU A 232 4.18 8.50 -15.30
C LEU A 232 5.65 8.14 -15.08
N LEU A 233 6.04 7.91 -13.82
CA LEU A 233 7.41 7.52 -13.47
C LEU A 233 7.78 6.15 -14.04
N ALA A 234 6.86 5.18 -13.97
CA ALA A 234 7.08 3.85 -14.52
C ALA A 234 7.13 3.86 -16.05
N LEU A 235 6.36 4.72 -16.72
CA LEU A 235 6.46 4.93 -18.16
C LEU A 235 7.81 5.54 -18.55
N LEU A 236 8.26 6.58 -17.84
CA LEU A 236 9.59 7.18 -18.02
C LEU A 236 10.67 6.11 -17.94
N TYR A 237 10.59 5.29 -16.89
CA TYR A 237 11.51 4.18 -16.67
C TYR A 237 11.55 3.19 -17.86
N LEU A 238 10.39 2.75 -18.34
CA LEU A 238 10.29 1.79 -19.45
C LEU A 238 10.75 2.39 -20.79
N SER A 239 10.65 3.71 -20.94
CA SER A 239 11.06 4.42 -22.16
C SER A 239 12.55 4.74 -22.24
N LEU A 240 13.31 4.58 -21.15
CA LEU A 240 14.73 4.90 -21.12
C LEU A 240 15.51 3.97 -22.06
N PRO A 241 16.22 4.50 -23.08
CA PRO A 241 17.05 3.69 -23.95
C PRO A 241 18.28 3.24 -23.18
N LEU A 242 18.27 1.98 -22.76
CA LEU A 242 19.36 1.35 -22.03
C LEU A 242 20.02 0.34 -22.98
N SER A 243 21.32 0.49 -23.19
CA SER A 243 22.15 -0.49 -23.89
C SER A 243 22.46 -1.62 -22.91
N ASP A 244 22.10 -2.85 -23.27
CA ASP A 244 22.47 -4.07 -22.53
C ASP A 244 23.99 -4.28 -22.47
#